data_AF-A0A8I1TX61-F1
#
_entry.id   AF-A0A8I1TX61-F1
#
_cell.length_a   1.000
_cell.length_b   1.000
_cell.length_c   1.000
_cell.angle_alpha   90.00
_cell.angle_beta   90.00
_cell.angle_gamma   90.00
#
_symmetry.space_group_name_H-M   'P 1'
#
loop_
_entity.id
_entity.type
_entity.pdbx_description
1 polymer ?
#
loop_
_entity_poly.entity_id
_entity_poly.type
_entity_poly.pdbx_seq_one_letter_code
_entity_poly.pdbx_strand_id
1 'polypeptide(L)'
;MSDYPQIPPSYPLAQPYPPPVRTDSPALGTIALLLAIAGAVGATIIAVFAGVAAGPDVLRALESTTPDGSIDLSLLSPVRGWVLTGEVAFWAGTVLGIWAIVQGGIALASRRGFGAGLAAIIVAAVGPVVFVVALTLALGVGAGLEGL
;
A
#
# COMPACT_ATOMS: atom_id res chain seq x y z
N MET A 1 76.73 22.68 -35.54
CA MET A 1 75.78 21.60 -35.18
C MET A 1 74.62 22.31 -34.50
N SER A 2 73.55 22.56 -35.24
CA SER A 2 72.46 23.46 -34.81
C SER A 2 71.44 22.66 -34.02
N ASP A 3 71.31 22.93 -32.72
CA ASP A 3 70.26 22.35 -31.88
C ASP A 3 68.91 22.96 -32.29
N TYR A 4 68.12 22.21 -33.05
CA TYR A 4 66.72 22.56 -33.28
C TYR A 4 65.90 22.18 -32.03
N PRO A 5 65.12 23.11 -31.44
CA PRO A 5 64.24 22.80 -30.33
C PRO A 5 63.23 21.73 -30.75
N GLN A 6 63.31 20.55 -30.14
CA GLN A 6 62.30 19.51 -30.31
C GLN A 6 61.06 19.92 -29.51
N ILE A 7 60.01 20.37 -30.20
CA ILE A 7 58.71 20.61 -29.58
C ILE A 7 58.04 19.25 -29.38
N PRO A 8 57.73 18.84 -28.13
CA PRO A 8 57.09 17.55 -27.89
C PRO A 8 55.70 17.51 -28.55
N PRO A 9 55.28 16.35 -29.11
CA PRO A 9 53.98 16.21 -29.72
C PRO A 9 52.87 16.50 -28.71
N SER A 10 52.03 17.48 -29.01
CA SER A 10 50.82 17.80 -28.24
C SER A 10 49.72 16.81 -28.58
N TYR A 11 49.44 15.88 -27.66
CA TYR A 11 48.28 15.01 -27.77
C TYR A 11 47.01 15.83 -27.51
N PRO A 12 45.97 15.76 -28.38
CA PRO A 12 44.69 16.36 -28.07
C PRO A 12 44.13 15.72 -26.79
N LEU A 13 43.84 16.55 -25.79
CA LEU A 13 43.15 16.10 -24.59
C LEU A 13 41.82 15.46 -24.99
N ALA A 14 41.55 14.27 -24.46
CA ALA A 14 40.27 13.59 -24.67
C ALA A 14 39.14 14.58 -24.36
N GLN A 15 38.30 14.85 -25.36
CA GLN A 15 37.10 15.66 -25.18
C GLN A 15 36.23 14.97 -24.11
N PRO A 16 35.72 15.70 -23.10
CA PRO A 16 34.79 15.12 -22.14
C PRO A 16 33.61 14.51 -22.89
N TYR A 17 33.47 13.18 -22.82
CA TYR A 17 32.29 12.50 -23.35
C TYR A 17 31.07 13.10 -22.62
N PRO A 18 30.06 13.64 -23.33
CA PRO A 18 28.88 14.17 -22.68
C PRO A 18 28.26 13.05 -21.84
N PRO A 19 27.90 13.30 -20.57
CA PRO A 19 27.31 12.27 -19.73
C PRO A 19 26.07 11.72 -20.45
N PRO A 20 25.86 10.38 -20.47
CA PRO A 20 24.69 9.81 -21.10
C PRO A 20 23.43 10.44 -20.51
N VAL A 21 22.57 10.99 -21.37
CA VAL A 21 21.28 11.55 -20.97
C VAL A 21 20.42 10.38 -20.50
N ARG A 22 20.10 10.31 -19.20
CA ARG A 22 19.22 9.27 -18.65
C ARG A 22 17.78 9.51 -19.12
N THR A 23 17.26 8.66 -19.98
CA THR A 23 15.88 8.67 -20.51
C THR A 23 14.95 7.77 -19.70
N ASP A 24 15.11 7.82 -18.39
CA ASP A 24 14.53 6.84 -17.49
C ASP A 24 13.09 7.20 -17.13
N SER A 25 12.12 6.44 -17.65
CA SER A 25 10.69 6.70 -17.42
C SER A 25 10.28 6.52 -15.94
N PRO A 26 9.51 7.46 -15.35
CA PRO A 26 9.03 7.37 -13.97
C PRO A 26 7.85 6.40 -13.79
N ALA A 27 7.38 5.74 -14.86
CA ALA A 27 6.16 4.95 -14.87
C ALA A 27 6.10 3.87 -13.77
N LEU A 28 7.24 3.23 -13.44
CA LEU A 28 7.32 2.22 -12.38
C LEU A 28 6.88 2.77 -11.02
N GLY A 29 7.41 3.93 -10.62
CA GLY A 29 7.05 4.57 -9.36
C GLY A 29 5.59 5.02 -9.34
N THR A 30 5.09 5.54 -10.46
CA THR A 30 3.69 5.96 -10.59
C THR A 30 2.72 4.78 -10.49
N ILE A 31 2.99 3.67 -11.21
CA ILE A 31 2.17 2.46 -11.15
C ILE A 31 2.18 1.87 -9.74
N ALA A 32 3.36 1.80 -9.10
CA ALA A 32 3.48 1.35 -7.72
C ALA A 32 2.58 2.16 -6.78
N LEU A 33 2.60 3.49 -6.90
CA LEU A 33 1.80 4.38 -6.08
C LEU A 33 0.29 4.18 -6.32
N LEU A 34 -0.14 4.07 -7.58
CA LEU A 34 -1.54 3.83 -7.90
C LEU A 34 -2.05 2.50 -7.33
N LEU A 35 -1.25 1.44 -7.40
CA LEU A 35 -1.61 0.14 -6.82
C LEU A 35 -1.65 0.19 -5.29
N ALA A 36 -0.72 0.90 -4.65
CA ALA A 36 -0.73 1.11 -3.20
C ALA A 36 -2.02 1.83 -2.76
N ILE A 37 -2.38 2.90 -3.46
CA ILE A 37 -3.60 3.68 -3.18
C ILE A 37 -4.84 2.82 -3.42
N ALA A 38 -4.93 2.14 -4.58
CA ALA A 38 -6.08 1.30 -4.90
C ALA A 38 -6.26 0.16 -3.88
N GLY A 39 -5.16 -0.49 -3.47
CA GLY A 39 -5.19 -1.52 -2.44
C GLY A 39 -5.60 -0.98 -1.08
N ALA A 40 -4.94 0.07 -0.59
CA ALA A 40 -5.21 0.63 0.74
C ALA A 40 -6.61 1.26 0.82
N VAL A 41 -6.94 2.16 -0.10
CA VAL A 41 -8.22 2.88 -0.10
C VAL A 41 -9.38 1.96 -0.49
N GLY A 42 -9.21 1.15 -1.53
CA GLY A 42 -10.25 0.22 -1.98
C GLY A 42 -10.61 -0.80 -0.91
N ALA A 43 -9.61 -1.44 -0.29
CA ALA A 43 -9.87 -2.37 0.80
C ALA A 43 -10.53 -1.67 2.00
N THR A 44 -10.07 -0.47 2.36
CA THR A 44 -10.63 0.31 3.48
C THR A 44 -12.09 0.68 3.23
N ILE A 45 -12.45 1.12 2.02
CA ILE A 45 -13.84 1.45 1.67
C ILE A 45 -14.74 0.22 1.85
N ILE A 46 -14.33 -0.94 1.33
CA ILE A 46 -15.09 -2.19 1.47
C ILE A 46 -15.22 -2.57 2.95
N ALA A 47 -14.15 -2.42 3.73
CA ALA A 47 -14.15 -2.69 5.16
C ALA A 47 -15.14 -1.80 5.92
N VAL A 48 -15.25 -0.52 5.57
CA VAL A 48 -16.22 0.41 6.18
C VAL A 48 -17.65 -0.06 5.89
N PHE A 49 -17.96 -0.42 4.64
CA PHE A 49 -19.30 -0.94 4.31
C PHE A 49 -19.61 -2.24 5.05
N ALA A 50 -18.65 -3.17 5.07
CA ALA A 50 -18.80 -4.43 5.79
C ALA A 50 -18.97 -4.20 7.30
N GLY A 51 -18.22 -3.27 7.88
CA GLY A 51 -18.28 -2.92 9.30
C GLY A 51 -19.62 -2.29 9.69
N VAL A 52 -20.09 -1.28 8.95
CA VAL A 52 -21.39 -0.66 9.22
C VAL A 52 -22.53 -1.68 9.10
N ALA A 53 -22.49 -2.54 8.06
CA ALA A 53 -23.52 -3.54 7.83
C ALA A 53 -23.50 -4.69 8.87
N ALA A 54 -22.32 -5.07 9.36
CA ALA A 54 -22.18 -6.13 10.36
C ALA A 54 -22.38 -5.64 11.80
N GLY A 55 -22.17 -4.35 12.08
CA GLY A 55 -22.18 -3.75 13.42
C GLY A 55 -23.37 -4.15 14.31
N PRO A 56 -24.62 -4.05 13.82
CA PRO A 56 -25.82 -4.49 14.53
C PRO A 56 -25.76 -5.93 15.07
N ASP A 57 -25.45 -6.86 14.18
CA ASP A 57 -25.47 -8.29 14.50
C ASP A 57 -24.26 -8.69 15.34
N VAL A 58 -23.12 -8.01 15.15
CA VAL A 58 -21.96 -8.14 16.05
C VAL A 58 -22.33 -7.71 17.47
N LEU A 59 -23.04 -6.59 17.64
CA LEU A 59 -23.46 -6.12 18.97
C LEU A 59 -24.40 -7.13 19.64
N ARG A 60 -25.43 -7.59 18.93
CA ARG A 60 -26.38 -8.60 19.46
C ARG A 60 -25.67 -9.91 19.82
N ALA A 61 -24.73 -10.36 19.01
CA ALA A 61 -23.93 -11.55 19.30
C ALA A 61 -23.12 -11.37 20.61
N LEU A 62 -22.51 -10.20 20.80
CA LEU A 62 -21.76 -9.87 22.02
C LEU A 62 -22.67 -9.81 23.25
N GLU A 63 -23.87 -9.23 23.13
CA GLU A 63 -24.88 -9.19 24.22
C GLU A 63 -25.42 -10.58 24.58
N SER A 64 -25.50 -11.49 23.60
CA SER A 64 -25.98 -12.87 23.80
C SER A 64 -24.93 -13.83 24.35
N THR A 65 -23.69 -13.38 24.57
CA THR A 65 -22.59 -14.24 25.05
C THR A 65 -22.82 -14.62 26.51
N THR A 66 -22.74 -15.93 26.82
CA THR A 66 -22.97 -16.45 28.17
C THR A 66 -21.87 -16.03 29.17
N PRO A 67 -22.21 -15.92 30.48
CA PRO A 67 -21.27 -15.46 31.52
C PRO A 67 -20.06 -16.36 31.74
N ASP A 68 -20.06 -17.58 31.20
CA ASP A 68 -18.96 -18.54 31.31
C ASP A 68 -17.80 -18.23 30.35
N GLY A 69 -17.92 -17.19 29.52
CA GLY A 69 -16.89 -16.74 28.59
C GLY A 69 -16.72 -17.63 27.36
N SER A 70 -17.61 -18.63 27.19
CA SER A 70 -17.63 -19.44 25.98
C SER A 70 -18.31 -18.65 24.85
N ILE A 71 -17.56 -18.37 23.80
CA ILE A 71 -18.11 -17.72 22.60
C ILE A 71 -18.58 -18.81 21.66
N ASP A 72 -19.89 -19.00 21.54
CA ASP A 72 -20.45 -19.81 20.47
C ASP A 72 -20.26 -19.07 19.14
N LEU A 73 -19.33 -19.54 18.31
CA LEU A 73 -19.04 -18.97 17.00
C LEU A 73 -20.23 -19.07 16.04
N SER A 74 -21.25 -19.88 16.34
CA SER A 74 -22.52 -19.92 15.60
C SER A 74 -23.27 -18.58 15.63
N LEU A 75 -23.06 -17.79 16.70
CA LEU A 75 -23.64 -16.45 16.87
C LEU A 75 -23.11 -15.45 15.85
N LEU A 76 -21.94 -15.71 15.24
CA LEU A 76 -21.38 -14.91 14.16
C LEU A 76 -21.79 -15.40 12.77
N SER A 77 -22.60 -16.46 12.67
CA SER A 77 -23.12 -16.92 11.38
C SER A 77 -23.91 -15.85 10.60
N PRO A 78 -24.68 -14.93 11.24
CA PRO A 78 -25.38 -13.86 10.52
C PRO A 78 -24.42 -12.88 9.83
N VAL A 79 -23.27 -12.58 10.47
CA VAL A 79 -22.29 -11.61 9.95
C VAL A 79 -21.25 -12.23 9.02
N ARG A 80 -21.24 -13.56 8.88
CA ARG A 80 -20.22 -14.30 8.14
C ARG A 80 -20.00 -13.78 6.72
N GLY A 81 -21.07 -13.40 6.01
CA GLY A 81 -20.96 -12.84 4.66
C GLY A 81 -20.17 -11.54 4.62
N TRP A 82 -20.41 -10.65 5.58
CA TRP A 82 -19.69 -9.38 5.71
C TRP A 82 -18.25 -9.58 6.18
N VAL A 83 -18.02 -10.51 7.11
CA VAL A 83 -16.67 -10.88 7.56
C VAL A 83 -15.84 -11.39 6.39
N LEU A 84 -16.37 -12.34 5.61
CA LEU A 84 -15.69 -12.87 4.43
C LEU A 84 -15.44 -11.78 3.38
N THR A 85 -16.39 -10.85 3.20
CA THR A 85 -16.20 -9.71 2.30
C THR A 85 -15.05 -8.81 2.76
N GLY A 86 -14.99 -8.49 4.05
CA GLY A 86 -13.88 -7.74 4.65
C GLY A 86 -12.55 -8.48 4.54
N GLU A 87 -12.55 -9.80 4.73
CA GLU A 87 -11.36 -10.64 4.62
C GLU A 87 -10.85 -10.71 3.18
N VAL A 88 -11.72 -10.90 2.18
CA VAL A 88 -11.35 -10.88 0.77
C VAL A 88 -10.79 -9.51 0.38
N ALA A 89 -11.42 -8.43 0.85
CA ALA A 89 -10.93 -7.07 0.61
C ALA A 89 -9.55 -6.83 1.25
N PHE A 90 -9.36 -7.31 2.49
CA PHE A 90 -8.08 -7.25 3.19
C PHE A 90 -7.00 -7.98 2.39
N TRP A 91 -7.22 -9.24 2.01
CA TRP A 91 -6.24 -10.01 1.26
C TRP A 91 -5.95 -9.44 -0.13
N ALA A 92 -6.97 -8.99 -0.84
CA ALA A 92 -6.78 -8.31 -2.13
C ALA A 92 -5.93 -7.04 -1.97
N GLY A 93 -6.23 -6.23 -0.95
CA GLY A 93 -5.45 -5.04 -0.59
C GLY A 93 -4.00 -5.38 -0.22
N THR A 94 -3.78 -6.44 0.57
CA THR A 94 -2.45 -6.91 0.96
C THR A 94 -1.62 -7.35 -0.25
N VAL A 95 -2.21 -8.11 -1.18
CA VAL A 95 -1.52 -8.54 -2.41
C VAL A 95 -1.11 -7.32 -3.24
N LEU A 96 -2.02 -6.35 -3.40
CA LEU A 96 -1.72 -5.10 -4.11
C LEU A 96 -0.64 -4.26 -3.38
N GLY A 97 -0.69 -4.18 -2.06
CA GLY A 97 0.29 -3.48 -1.24
C GLY A 97 1.69 -4.10 -1.33
N ILE A 98 1.79 -5.43 -1.26
CA ILE A 98 3.06 -6.15 -1.43
C ILE A 98 3.63 -5.88 -2.82
N TRP A 99 2.80 -5.96 -3.86
CA TRP A 99 3.23 -5.65 -5.22
C TRP A 99 3.73 -4.21 -5.34
N ALA A 100 3.03 -3.26 -4.74
CA ALA A 100 3.45 -1.86 -4.72
C ALA A 100 4.78 -1.64 -4.00
N ILE A 101 5.04 -2.35 -2.89
CA ILE A 101 6.33 -2.29 -2.18
C ILE A 101 7.45 -2.78 -3.08
N VAL A 102 7.26 -3.90 -3.79
CA VAL A 102 8.25 -4.45 -4.72
C VAL A 102 8.56 -3.45 -5.84
N GLN A 103 7.53 -2.91 -6.50
CA GLN A 103 7.70 -1.94 -7.59
C GLN A 103 8.31 -0.62 -7.09
N GLY A 104 7.91 -0.15 -5.91
CA GLY A 104 8.48 1.03 -5.26
C GLY A 104 9.96 0.86 -4.91
N GLY A 105 10.34 -0.33 -4.42
CA GLY A 105 11.74 -0.68 -4.15
C GLY A 105 12.59 -0.70 -5.42
N ILE A 106 12.07 -1.29 -6.51
CA ILE A 106 12.74 -1.29 -7.82
C ILE A 106 12.90 0.15 -8.35
N ALA A 107 11.87 0.98 -8.23
CA ALA A 107 11.93 2.40 -8.61
C ALA A 107 13.01 3.17 -7.81
N LEU A 108 13.13 2.89 -6.51
CA LEU A 108 14.13 3.48 -5.63
C LEU A 108 15.56 3.06 -6.02
N ALA A 109 15.77 1.75 -6.20
CA ALA A 109 17.06 1.18 -6.58
C ALA A 109 17.53 1.68 -7.96
N SER A 110 16.58 1.83 -8.89
CA SER A 110 16.85 2.31 -10.25
C SER A 110 17.05 3.83 -10.31
N ARG A 111 16.76 4.57 -9.22
CA ARG A 111 16.66 6.04 -9.18
C ARG A 111 15.67 6.60 -10.22
N ARG A 112 14.63 5.83 -10.57
CA ARG A 112 13.59 6.18 -11.55
C ARG A 112 12.26 6.37 -10.81
N GLY A 113 11.78 7.61 -10.68
CA GLY A 113 10.52 7.88 -9.97
C GLY A 113 10.63 7.73 -8.44
N PHE A 114 11.76 8.14 -7.85
CA PHE A 114 12.08 8.01 -6.42
C PHE A 114 10.93 8.44 -5.49
N GLY A 115 10.36 9.64 -5.71
CA GLY A 115 9.29 10.16 -4.87
C GLY A 115 8.03 9.28 -4.87
N ALA A 116 7.61 8.83 -6.06
CA ALA A 116 6.44 7.97 -6.18
C ALA A 116 6.69 6.56 -5.62
N GLY A 117 7.90 6.00 -5.82
CA GLY A 117 8.27 4.71 -5.27
C GLY A 117 8.31 4.69 -3.73
N LEU A 118 8.88 5.74 -3.11
CA LEU A 118 8.88 5.89 -1.65
C LEU A 118 7.46 6.08 -1.11
N ALA A 119 6.66 6.94 -1.75
CA ALA A 119 5.27 7.15 -1.36
C ALA A 119 4.46 5.83 -1.44
N ALA A 120 4.67 5.03 -2.48
CA ALA A 120 4.02 3.73 -2.62
C ALA A 120 4.34 2.78 -1.46
N ILE A 121 5.62 2.70 -1.06
CA ILE A 121 6.05 1.87 0.08
C ILE A 121 5.38 2.33 1.38
N ILE A 122 5.37 3.64 1.64
CA ILE A 122 4.76 4.20 2.85
C ILE A 122 3.26 3.93 2.89
N VAL A 123 2.55 4.21 1.78
CA VAL A 123 1.10 3.96 1.69
C VAL A 123 0.78 2.48 1.89
N ALA A 124 1.54 1.59 1.25
CA ALA A 124 1.36 0.15 1.41
C ALA A 124 1.63 -0.35 2.84
N ALA A 125 2.62 0.24 3.53
CA ALA A 125 2.93 -0.11 4.92
C ALA A 125 1.87 0.41 5.91
N VAL A 126 1.33 1.62 5.68
CA VAL A 126 0.32 2.24 6.54
C VAL A 126 -1.09 1.70 6.27
N GLY A 127 -1.36 1.23 5.05
CA GLY A 127 -2.67 0.73 4.60
C GLY A 127 -3.36 -0.24 5.56
N PRO A 128 -2.71 -1.30 6.06
CA PRO A 128 -3.32 -2.24 7.01
C PRO A 128 -3.78 -1.58 8.32
N VAL A 129 -3.05 -0.58 8.82
CA VAL A 129 -3.44 0.15 10.04
C VAL A 129 -4.69 0.98 9.78
N VAL A 130 -4.73 1.69 8.66
CA VAL A 130 -5.89 2.49 8.25
C VAL A 130 -7.12 1.60 8.07
N PHE A 131 -6.96 0.43 7.45
CA PHE A 131 -8.02 -0.56 7.30
C PHE A 131 -8.61 -0.99 8.65
N VAL A 132 -7.77 -1.41 9.61
CA VAL A 132 -8.24 -1.90 10.91
C VAL A 132 -8.92 -0.81 11.73
N VAL A 133 -8.37 0.40 11.72
CA VAL A 133 -8.97 1.56 12.41
C VAL A 133 -10.34 1.87 11.80
N ALA A 134 -10.43 1.96 10.47
CA ALA A 134 -11.67 2.26 9.78
C ALA A 134 -12.74 1.17 10.00
N LEU A 135 -12.36 -0.11 9.92
CA LEU A 135 -13.26 -1.23 10.19
C LEU A 135 -13.81 -1.20 11.63
N THR A 136 -12.94 -0.97 12.61
CA THR A 136 -13.34 -0.88 14.03
C THR A 136 -14.32 0.26 14.26
N LEU A 137 -14.02 1.45 13.71
CA LEU A 137 -14.92 2.60 13.80
C LEU A 137 -16.26 2.31 13.10
N ALA A 138 -16.23 1.70 11.92
CA ALA A 138 -17.43 1.36 11.16
C ALA A 138 -18.33 0.35 11.89
N LEU A 139 -17.75 -0.67 12.54
CA LEU A 139 -18.47 -1.60 13.40
C LEU A 139 -19.17 -0.87 14.55
N GLY A 140 -18.46 0.04 15.22
CA GLY A 140 -19.03 0.88 16.29
C GLY A 140 -20.16 1.78 15.81
N VAL A 141 -20.01 2.40 14.63
CA VAL A 141 -21.06 3.20 14.00
C VAL A 141 -22.28 2.34 13.69
N GLY A 142 -22.10 1.18 13.03
CA GLY A 142 -23.18 0.26 12.72
C GLY A 142 -23.95 -0.21 13.96
N ALA A 143 -23.21 -0.55 15.02
CA ALA A 143 -23.79 -0.92 16.32
C ALA A 143 -24.59 0.23 16.96
N GLY A 144 -24.13 1.48 16.84
CA GLY A 144 -24.83 2.66 17.36
C GLY A 144 -26.11 3.02 16.59
N LEU A 145 -26.22 2.67 15.31
CA LEU A 145 -27.41 2.94 14.49
C LEU A 145 -28.64 2.12 14.93
N GLU A 146 -28.44 1.00 15.62
CA GLU A 146 -29.49 0.15 16.19
C GLU A 146 -30.06 0.67 17.52
N GLY A 147 -29.29 1.49 18.23
CA GLY A 147 -29.68 2.03 19.54
C GLY A 147 -30.56 3.29 19.49
N LEU A 148 -30.95 3.75 18.29
CA LEU A 148 -31.80 4.92 18.03
C LEU A 148 -33.21 4.49 17.59
#